data_AF-A0A821VJL4-F1
#
_entry.id   AF-A0A821VJL4-F1
#
_cell.length_a   1.000
_cell.length_b   1.000
_cell.length_c   1.000
_cell.angle_alpha   90.00
_cell.angle_beta   90.00
_cell.angle_gamma   90.00
#
_symmetry.space_group_name_H-M   'P 1'
#
loop_
_entity.id
_entity.type
_entity.pdbx_description
1 polymer ?
#
loop_
_entity_poly.entity_id
_entity_poly.type
_entity_poly.pdbx_seq_one_letter_code
_entity_poly.pdbx_strand_id
1 'polypeptide(L)'
;DENHDVKVWACRALGNMGEKAATNDVISGLMTALGDGDENVRASACYALANIGEKAATNDVISGLMTALGDENVRNSACYALANIGEKAATNDVINGLMTALGDGDENVRASACEALGNMGEKAATNDAINGILNLLDGSSYNSALCVSIALVYK
;
A
#
# COMPACT_ATOMS: atom_id res chain seq x y z
N ASP A 1 10.52 12.48 19.98
CA ASP A 1 11.37 11.80 20.98
C ASP A 1 12.47 11.10 20.21
N GLU A 2 13.74 11.21 20.61
CA GLU A 2 14.90 10.72 19.84
C GLU A 2 14.78 9.24 19.43
N ASN A 3 14.00 8.46 20.18
CA ASN A 3 13.72 7.06 19.89
C ASN A 3 12.89 6.87 18.59
N HIS A 4 11.94 7.76 18.29
CA HIS A 4 11.12 7.65 17.07
C HIS A 4 11.95 7.94 15.81
N ASP A 5 12.85 8.92 15.87
CA ASP A 5 13.74 9.23 14.75
C ASP A 5 14.64 8.04 14.43
N VAL A 6 15.21 7.39 15.45
CA VAL A 6 16.02 6.18 15.26
C VAL A 6 15.21 5.05 14.61
N LYS A 7 13.95 4.84 15.05
CA LYS A 7 13.06 3.84 14.45
C LYS A 7 12.74 4.15 12.98
N VAL A 8 12.48 5.42 12.65
CA VAL A 8 12.25 5.88 11.27
C VAL A 8 13.46 5.54 10.40
N TRP A 9 14.66 5.90 10.84
CA TRP A 9 15.88 5.63 10.08
C TRP A 9 16.19 4.14 9.96
N ALA A 10 15.91 3.35 10.99
CA ALA A 10 16.04 1.90 10.95
C ALA A 10 15.10 1.28 9.91
N CYS A 11 13.82 1.67 9.90
CA CYS A 11 12.86 1.20 8.90
C CYS A 11 13.31 1.57 7.48
N ARG A 12 13.73 2.84 7.26
CA ARG A 12 14.25 3.29 5.97
C ARG A 12 15.47 2.51 5.52
N ALA A 13 16.41 2.23 6.43
CA ALA A 13 17.60 1.45 6.13
C ALA A 13 17.24 0.02 5.69
N LEU A 14 16.31 -0.63 6.39
CA LEU A 14 15.80 -1.96 6.01
C LEU A 14 15.09 -1.93 4.66
N GLY A 15 14.26 -0.91 4.40
CA GLY A 15 13.62 -0.69 3.11
C GLY A 15 14.63 -0.50 1.98
N ASN A 16 15.71 0.24 2.20
CA ASN A 16 16.77 0.46 1.20
C ASN A 16 17.57 -0.82 0.90
N MET A 17 17.60 -1.79 1.81
CA MET A 17 18.15 -3.12 1.54
C MET A 17 17.20 -3.98 0.68
N GLY A 18 15.92 -3.58 0.59
CA GLY A 18 14.88 -4.18 -0.24
C GLY A 18 14.65 -5.66 0.07
N GLU A 19 14.33 -6.43 -0.96
CA GLU A 19 14.09 -7.88 -0.88
C GLU A 19 15.18 -8.69 -0.16
N LYS A 20 16.43 -8.23 -0.12
CA LYS A 20 17.53 -8.94 0.57
C LYS A 20 17.37 -8.92 2.09
N ALA A 21 16.64 -7.95 2.63
CA ALA A 21 16.34 -7.85 4.05
C ALA A 21 15.10 -8.67 4.46
N ALA A 22 14.44 -9.39 3.53
CA ALA A 22 13.22 -10.15 3.77
C ALA A 22 13.43 -11.40 4.65
N THR A 23 13.79 -11.19 5.91
CA THR A 23 13.93 -12.22 6.94
C THR A 23 12.77 -12.11 7.93
N ASN A 24 12.46 -13.21 8.62
CA ASN A 24 11.36 -13.22 9.60
C ASN A 24 11.56 -12.19 10.71
N ASP A 25 12.80 -11.97 11.15
CA ASP A 25 13.12 -11.00 12.21
C ASP A 25 12.88 -9.56 11.73
N VAL A 26 13.25 -9.25 10.49
CA VAL A 26 13.00 -7.94 9.87
C VAL A 26 11.50 -7.72 9.70
N ILE A 27 10.76 -8.70 9.19
CA ILE A 27 9.31 -8.59 9.02
C ILE A 27 8.62 -8.39 10.38
N SER A 28 9.01 -9.15 11.40
CA SER A 28 8.49 -9.01 12.77
C SER A 28 8.78 -7.64 13.37
N GLY A 29 9.99 -7.11 13.14
CA GLY A 29 10.37 -5.77 13.56
C GLY A 29 9.56 -4.67 12.87
N LEU A 30 9.36 -4.78 11.55
CA LEU A 30 8.53 -3.85 10.79
C LEU A 30 7.06 -3.92 11.19
N MET A 31 6.54 -5.10 11.52
CA MET A 31 5.20 -5.26 12.07
C MET A 31 5.02 -4.57 13.42
N THR A 32 6.04 -4.60 14.27
CA THR A 32 6.03 -3.84 15.53
C THR A 32 6.02 -2.34 15.26
N ALA A 33 6.82 -1.87 14.29
CA ALA A 33 6.86 -0.46 13.89
C ALA A 33 5.55 0.02 13.23
N LEU A 34 4.82 -0.87 12.56
CA LEU A 34 3.51 -0.58 11.96
C LEU A 34 2.44 -0.26 13.02
N GLY A 35 2.60 -0.78 14.24
CA GLY A 35 1.76 -0.47 15.40
C GLY A 35 2.29 0.64 16.30
N ASP A 36 3.32 1.37 15.89
CA ASP A 36 3.94 2.42 16.71
C ASP A 36 2.99 3.62 16.90
N GLY A 37 3.12 4.34 18.02
CA GLY A 37 2.32 5.53 18.30
C GLY A 37 2.65 6.71 17.38
N ASP A 38 3.86 6.74 16.81
CA ASP A 38 4.29 7.80 15.89
C ASP A 38 3.96 7.46 14.43
N GLU A 39 3.22 8.35 13.76
CA GLU A 39 2.82 8.19 12.36
C GLU A 39 3.99 8.09 11.39
N ASN A 40 5.13 8.75 11.68
CA ASN A 40 6.30 8.71 10.82
C ASN A 40 6.97 7.33 10.88
N VAL A 41 6.96 6.70 12.07
CA VAL A 41 7.45 5.33 12.25
C VAL A 41 6.55 4.36 11.51
N ARG A 42 5.22 4.48 11.66
CA ARG A 42 4.24 3.66 10.92
C ARG A 42 4.38 3.81 9.41
N ALA A 43 4.46 5.04 8.89
CA ALA A 43 4.67 5.31 7.47
C ALA A 43 5.99 4.72 6.96
N SER A 44 7.08 4.87 7.72
CA SER A 44 8.39 4.31 7.37
C SER A 44 8.38 2.78 7.36
N ALA A 45 7.60 2.14 8.24
CA ALA A 45 7.40 0.70 8.22
C ALA A 45 6.65 0.26 6.94
N CYS A 46 5.60 0.97 6.55
CA CYS A 46 4.91 0.73 5.27
C CYS A 46 5.86 0.84 4.07
N TYR A 47 6.67 1.91 3.99
CA TYR A 47 7.65 2.06 2.91
C TYR A 47 8.71 0.94 2.90
N ALA A 48 9.16 0.50 4.07
CA ALA A 48 10.10 -0.60 4.16
C ALA A 48 9.48 -1.92 3.65
N LEU A 49 8.24 -2.20 4.04
CA LEU A 49 7.48 -3.36 3.55
C LEU A 49 7.24 -3.28 2.05
N ALA A 50 6.93 -2.08 1.53
CA ALA A 50 6.79 -1.84 0.09
C ALA A 50 8.07 -2.19 -0.67
N ASN A 51 9.23 -1.73 -0.19
CA ASN A 51 10.51 -1.98 -0.85
C ASN A 51 11.00 -3.43 -0.70
N ILE A 52 10.54 -4.15 0.33
CA ILE A 52 10.71 -5.61 0.42
C ILE A 52 9.79 -6.32 -0.59
N GLY A 53 8.64 -5.73 -0.89
CA GLY A 53 7.71 -6.17 -1.92
C GLY A 53 7.05 -7.51 -1.60
N GLU A 54 6.86 -8.33 -2.62
CA GLU A 54 6.21 -9.64 -2.54
C GLU A 54 6.77 -10.59 -1.46
N LYS A 55 8.03 -10.43 -1.03
CA LYS A 55 8.62 -11.27 0.02
C LYS A 55 8.10 -10.92 1.41
N ALA A 56 7.52 -9.74 1.60
CA ALA A 56 6.84 -9.34 2.83
C ALA A 56 5.41 -9.87 2.92
N ALA A 57 4.89 -10.55 1.88
CA ALA A 57 3.48 -10.92 1.75
C ALA A 57 3.06 -12.08 2.69
N THR A 58 3.06 -11.83 3.99
CA THR A 58 2.45 -12.71 4.99
C THR A 58 1.05 -12.22 5.34
N ASN A 59 0.20 -13.12 5.85
CA ASN A 59 -1.15 -12.75 6.29
C ASN A 59 -1.11 -11.65 7.36
N ASP A 60 -0.16 -11.74 8.30
CA ASP A 60 -0.01 -10.75 9.37
C ASP A 60 0.37 -9.38 8.81
N VAL A 61 1.29 -9.32 7.83
CA VAL A 61 1.64 -8.07 7.14
C VAL A 61 0.44 -7.49 6.42
N ILE A 62 -0.32 -8.30 5.68
CA ILE A 62 -1.50 -7.83 4.96
C ILE A 62 -2.55 -7.29 5.94
N SER A 63 -2.83 -7.99 7.04
CA SER A 63 -3.76 -7.52 8.07
C SER A 63 -3.28 -6.23 8.76
N GLY A 64 -1.97 -6.11 9.01
CA GLY A 64 -1.37 -4.89 9.54
C GLY A 64 -1.52 -3.71 8.58
N LEU A 65 -1.24 -3.92 7.29
CA LEU A 65 -1.39 -2.89 6.26
C LEU A 65 -2.86 -2.49 6.07
N MET A 66 -3.81 -3.41 6.19
CA MET A 66 -5.24 -3.10 6.19
C MET A 66 -5.67 -2.26 7.39
N THR A 67 -5.04 -2.45 8.55
CA THR A 67 -5.26 -1.57 9.71
C THR A 67 -4.71 -0.17 9.42
N ALA A 68 -3.50 -0.07 8.87
CA ALA A 68 -2.89 1.20 8.48
C ALA A 68 -3.64 1.92 7.34
N LEU A 69 -4.32 1.18 6.47
CA LEU A 69 -5.16 1.75 5.42
C LEU A 69 -6.34 2.56 5.98
N GLY A 70 -6.80 2.23 7.19
CA GLY A 70 -7.84 2.98 7.90
C GLY A 70 -7.33 4.20 8.69
N ASP A 71 -6.02 4.39 8.79
CA ASP A 71 -5.41 5.52 9.50
C ASP A 71 -5.09 6.66 8.52
N GLU A 72 -5.71 7.82 8.75
CA GLU A 72 -5.62 9.00 7.89
C GLU A 72 -4.19 9.46 7.62
N ASN A 73 -3.28 9.31 8.58
CA ASN A 73 -1.92 9.82 8.46
C ASN A 73 -1.00 8.87 7.68
N VAL A 74 -1.39 7.60 7.52
CA VAL A 74 -0.53 6.56 6.91
C VAL A 74 -1.19 5.75 5.81
N ARG A 75 -2.48 5.99 5.51
CA ARG A 75 -3.25 5.32 4.45
C ARG A 75 -2.56 5.35 3.08
N ASN A 76 -1.91 6.46 2.71
CA ASN A 76 -1.15 6.53 1.46
C ASN A 76 0.00 5.52 1.46
N SER A 77 0.79 5.49 2.54
CA SER A 77 1.91 4.57 2.67
C SER A 77 1.43 3.11 2.70
N ALA A 78 0.27 2.85 3.32
CA ALA A 78 -0.35 1.53 3.32
C ALA A 78 -0.79 1.09 1.91
N CYS A 79 -1.47 1.95 1.14
CA CYS A 79 -1.80 1.71 -0.26
C CYS A 79 -0.53 1.42 -1.07
N TYR A 80 0.51 2.23 -0.91
CA TYR A 80 1.79 2.05 -1.60
C TYR A 80 2.44 0.69 -1.27
N ALA A 81 2.41 0.27 0.00
CA ALA A 81 2.92 -1.04 0.40
C ALA A 81 2.12 -2.18 -0.23
N LEU A 82 0.78 -2.09 -0.21
CA LEU A 82 -0.09 -3.09 -0.84
C LEU A 82 0.15 -3.15 -2.36
N ALA A 83 0.42 -2.02 -3.01
CA ALA A 83 0.73 -1.98 -4.44
C ALA A 83 2.03 -2.71 -4.78
N ASN A 84 3.06 -2.58 -3.95
CA ASN A 84 4.36 -3.22 -4.17
C ASN A 84 4.39 -4.69 -3.72
N ILE A 85 3.51 -5.08 -2.80
CA ILE A 85 3.26 -6.50 -2.52
C ILE A 85 2.48 -7.15 -3.68
N GLY A 86 1.61 -6.40 -4.36
CA GLY A 86 0.97 -6.80 -5.60
C GLY A 86 0.01 -7.97 -5.43
N GLU A 87 0.02 -8.89 -6.39
CA GLU A 87 -0.93 -10.02 -6.50
C GLU A 87 -1.00 -10.90 -5.23
N LYS A 88 0.08 -10.96 -4.43
CA LYS A 88 0.09 -11.73 -3.18
C LYS A 88 -0.76 -11.11 -2.07
N ALA A 89 -1.04 -9.81 -2.13
CA ALA A 89 -1.95 -9.13 -1.23
C ALA A 89 -3.41 -9.11 -1.72
N ALA A 90 -3.71 -9.66 -2.91
CA ALA A 90 -5.02 -9.57 -3.55
C ALA A 90 -6.08 -10.48 -2.90
N THR A 91 -6.48 -10.17 -1.67
CA THR A 91 -7.63 -10.75 -1.00
C THR A 91 -8.87 -9.87 -1.20
N ASN A 92 -10.07 -10.43 -1.04
CA ASN A 92 -11.31 -9.67 -1.17
C ASN A 92 -11.37 -8.46 -0.22
N ASP A 93 -10.87 -8.63 1.02
CA ASP A 93 -10.87 -7.56 2.02
C ASP A 93 -9.94 -6.42 1.59
N VAL A 94 -8.77 -6.76 1.04
CA VAL A 94 -7.81 -5.77 0.52
C VAL A 94 -8.39 -5.03 -0.68
N ILE A 95 -9.00 -5.75 -1.62
CA ILE A 95 -9.64 -5.15 -2.79
C ILE A 95 -10.76 -4.19 -2.34
N ASN A 96 -11.61 -4.59 -1.40
CA ASN A 96 -12.68 -3.74 -0.87
C ASN A 96 -12.13 -2.49 -0.14
N GLY A 97 -11.07 -2.65 0.64
CA GLY A 97 -10.38 -1.53 1.28
C GLY A 97 -9.83 -0.54 0.27
N LEU A 98 -9.16 -1.03 -0.77
CA LEU A 98 -8.60 -0.19 -1.84
C LEU A 98 -9.70 0.49 -2.67
N MET A 99 -10.84 -0.19 -2.93
CA MET A 99 -11.99 0.45 -3.57
C MET A 99 -12.55 1.61 -2.74
N THR A 100 -12.52 1.50 -1.41
CA THR A 100 -12.88 2.63 -0.54
C THR A 100 -11.86 3.76 -0.67
N ALA A 101 -10.57 3.45 -0.73
CA ALA A 101 -9.49 4.41 -0.91
C ALA A 101 -9.49 5.12 -2.29
N LEU A 102 -10.14 4.56 -3.31
CA LEU A 102 -10.39 5.26 -4.58
C LEU A 102 -11.28 6.51 -4.39
N GLY A 103 -12.12 6.53 -3.35
CA GLY A 103 -12.95 7.67 -2.98
C GLY A 103 -12.32 8.63 -1.99
N ASP A 104 -11.04 8.45 -1.62
CA ASP A 104 -10.38 9.26 -0.60
C ASP A 104 -10.22 10.73 -1.04
N GLY A 105 -10.26 11.65 -0.07
CA GLY A 105 -10.07 13.07 -0.31
C GLY A 105 -8.66 13.43 -0.81
N ASP A 106 -7.65 12.64 -0.43
CA ASP A 106 -6.26 12.82 -0.83
C ASP A 106 -5.98 12.17 -2.19
N GLU A 107 -5.49 12.98 -3.14
CA GLU A 107 -5.13 12.53 -4.49
C GLU A 107 -4.05 11.44 -4.49
N ASN A 108 -3.08 11.52 -3.57
CA ASN A 108 -2.02 10.52 -3.47
C ASN A 108 -2.60 9.17 -3.03
N VAL A 109 -3.58 9.17 -2.13
CA VAL A 109 -4.25 7.94 -1.68
C VAL A 109 -5.03 7.32 -2.83
N ARG A 110 -5.79 8.12 -3.58
CA ARG A 110 -6.52 7.64 -4.77
C ARG A 110 -5.57 7.04 -5.80
N ALA A 111 -4.46 7.74 -6.10
CA ALA A 111 -3.47 7.27 -7.06
C ALA A 111 -2.82 5.95 -6.62
N SER A 112 -2.38 5.84 -5.36
CA SER A 112 -1.80 4.60 -4.83
C SER A 112 -2.82 3.46 -4.75
N ALA A 113 -4.10 3.76 -4.50
CA ALA A 113 -5.16 2.75 -4.52
C ALA A 113 -5.41 2.21 -5.94
N CYS A 114 -5.43 3.09 -6.94
CA CYS A 114 -5.45 2.66 -8.34
C CYS A 114 -4.26 1.76 -8.67
N GLU A 115 -3.04 2.22 -8.36
CA GLU A 115 -1.81 1.46 -8.60
C GLU A 115 -1.87 0.08 -7.93
N ALA A 116 -2.34 0.01 -6.68
CA ALA A 116 -2.47 -1.24 -5.96
C ALA A 116 -3.43 -2.23 -6.64
N LEU A 117 -4.63 -1.76 -7.01
CA LEU A 117 -5.60 -2.59 -7.74
C LEU A 117 -5.03 -3.06 -9.09
N GLY A 118 -4.29 -2.20 -9.79
CA GLY A 118 -3.61 -2.56 -11.02
C GLY A 118 -2.55 -3.65 -10.84
N ASN A 119 -1.69 -3.50 -9.83
CA ASN A 119 -0.62 -4.46 -9.52
C ASN A 119 -1.14 -5.79 -8.97
N MET A 120 -2.38 -5.82 -8.46
CA MET A 120 -3.08 -7.06 -8.08
C MET A 120 -3.65 -7.83 -9.29
N GLY A 121 -3.67 -7.21 -10.46
CA GLY A 121 -3.99 -7.86 -11.73
C GLY A 121 -5.39 -8.48 -11.78
N GLU A 122 -5.50 -9.66 -12.40
CA GLU A 122 -6.78 -10.34 -12.64
C GLU A 122 -7.61 -10.58 -11.38
N LYS A 123 -6.95 -10.76 -10.21
CA LYS A 123 -7.66 -10.96 -8.95
C LYS A 123 -8.45 -9.72 -8.50
N ALA A 124 -7.97 -8.54 -8.85
CA ALA A 124 -8.63 -7.27 -8.55
C ALA A 124 -9.53 -6.78 -9.70
N ALA A 125 -9.54 -7.45 -10.86
CA ALA A 125 -10.33 -7.07 -12.03
C ALA A 125 -11.83 -7.43 -11.90
N THR A 126 -12.44 -7.01 -10.80
CA THR A 126 -13.89 -7.11 -10.57
C THR A 126 -14.61 -5.97 -11.27
N ASN A 127 -15.90 -6.15 -11.58
CA ASN A 127 -16.72 -5.08 -12.17
C ASN A 127 -16.72 -3.82 -11.30
N ASP A 128 -16.74 -3.98 -9.98
CA ASP A 128 -16.76 -2.86 -9.04
C ASP A 128 -15.44 -2.09 -9.05
N ALA A 129 -14.31 -2.79 -9.05
CA ALA A 129 -12.99 -2.16 -9.14
C ALA A 129 -12.79 -1.46 -10.49
N ILE A 130 -13.22 -2.09 -11.59
CA ILE A 130 -13.16 -1.49 -12.93
C ILE A 130 -14.02 -0.22 -12.98
N ASN A 131 -15.27 -0.28 -12.51
CA ASN A 131 -16.16 0.89 -12.47
C ASN A 131 -15.61 2.00 -11.57
N GLY A 132 -15.04 1.65 -10.42
CA GLY A 132 -14.39 2.58 -9.50
C GLY A 132 -13.23 3.34 -10.18
N ILE A 133 -12.38 2.62 -10.90
CA ILE A 133 -11.26 3.23 -11.65
C ILE A 133 -11.78 4.06 -12.84
N LEU A 134 -12.80 3.60 -13.56
CA LEU A 134 -13.43 4.35 -14.67
C LEU A 134 -13.98 5.70 -14.20
N ASN A 135 -14.64 5.75 -13.04
CA ASN A 135 -15.17 7.00 -12.47
C ASN A 135 -14.08 8.06 -12.22
N LEU A 136 -12.83 7.62 -11.96
CA LEU A 136 -11.69 8.52 -11.81
C LEU A 136 -11.20 9.10 -13.16
N LEU A 137 -11.35 8.35 -14.26
CA LEU A 137 -11.00 8.82 -15.61
C LEU A 137 -11.97 9.88 -16.13
N ASP A 138 -13.25 9.80 -15.76
CA ASP A 138 -14.30 10.72 -16.22
C ASP A 138 -14.19 12.13 -15.59
N GLY A 139 -13.12 12.41 -14.82
CA GLY A 139 -12.75 13.76 -14.39
C GLY A 139 -13.68 14.37 -13.34
N SER A 140 -14.58 13.58 -12.75
CA SER A 140 -15.41 14.02 -11.63
C SER A 140 -14.63 14.12 -10.30
N SER A 141 -13.38 13.63 -10.28
CA SER A 141 -12.39 13.94 -9.25
C SER A 141 -11.10 14.41 -9.92
N TYR A 142 -10.54 15.49 -9.39
CA TYR A 142 -9.43 16.23 -9.99
C TYR A 142 -8.18 15.35 -10.17
N ASN A 143 -7.65 15.37 -11.40
CA ASN A 143 -6.32 14.98 -11.84
C ASN A 143 -5.83 13.56 -11.41
N SER A 144 -5.84 12.60 -12.32
CA SER A 144 -5.12 11.33 -12.13
C SER A 144 -4.48 10.86 -13.44
N ALA A 145 -3.45 11.60 -13.87
CA ALA A 145 -2.63 11.26 -15.04
C ALA A 145 -1.86 9.91 -14.92
N LEU A 146 -1.97 9.21 -13.77
CA LEU A 146 -1.37 7.88 -13.55
C LEU A 146 -2.32 6.70 -13.83
N CYS A 147 -3.63 6.90 -14.02
CA CYS A 147 -4.58 5.80 -14.24
C CYS A 147 -4.44 5.11 -15.62
N VAL A 148 -3.63 5.68 -16.53
CA VAL A 148 -3.53 5.24 -17.93
C VAL A 148 -2.81 3.88 -18.09
N SER A 149 -1.98 3.47 -17.13
CA SER A 149 -1.19 2.23 -17.24
C SER A 149 -1.98 0.95 -17.00
N ILE A 150 -3.10 0.99 -16.26
CA ILE A 150 -3.85 -0.22 -15.88
C ILE A 150 -4.82 -0.66 -16.97
N ALA A 151 -5.41 0.28 -17.71
CA ALA A 151 -6.34 -0.04 -18.81
C ALA A 151 -5.66 -0.65 -20.05
N LEU A 152 -4.32 -0.59 -20.16
CA LEU A 152 -3.58 -1.05 -21.34
C LEU A 152 -2.98 -2.46 -21.19
N VAL A 153 -3.04 -3.09 -20.01
CA VAL A 153 -2.54 -4.46 -19.83
C VAL A 153 -3.52 -5.52 -20.36
N TYR A 154 -4.76 -5.14 -20.69
CA TYR A 154 -5.76 -6.03 -21.31
C TYR A 154 -5.83 -5.91 -22.84
N LYS A 155 -4.68 -5.93 -23.53
CA LYS A 155 -4.62 -6.14 -25.00
C LYS A 155 -3.72 -7.30 -25.39
#